data_AF-X1C4I8-F1
#
_entry.id   AF-X1C4I8-F1
#
_cell.length_a   1.000
_cell.length_b   1.000
_cell.length_c   1.000
_cell.angle_alpha   90.00
_cell.angle_beta   90.00
_cell.angle_gamma   90.00
#
_symmetry.space_group_name_H-M   'P 1'
#
loop_
_entity.id
_entity.type
_entity.pdbx_description
1 polymer ?
#
loop_
_entity_poly.entity_id
_entity_poly.type
_entity_poly.pdbx_seq_one_letter_code
_entity_poly.pdbx_strand_id
1 'polypeptide(L)'
;FLWFQTADSFTWTLVNPGEGLIDASFVRTHPTFLLIALFLVTALVFLGIGFFIKAKQATGDLRRKFFYLGLGFTIFVVVGALDSILTLPVAIGFVRIVMMTFALWMYLGLKT
;
A
#
# COMPACT_ATOMS: atom_id res chain seq x y z
N PHE A 1 -2.54 22.77 -7.29
CA PHE A 1 -2.62 21.57 -6.43
C PHE A 1 -1.51 20.54 -6.76
N LEU A 2 -1.59 19.70 -7.80
CA LEU A 2 -0.65 18.57 -8.03
C LEU A 2 0.84 18.93 -8.13
N TRP A 3 1.16 20.03 -8.82
CA TRP A 3 2.55 20.40 -9.14
C TRP A 3 3.12 21.55 -8.30
N PHE A 4 2.25 22.27 -7.58
CA PHE A 4 2.61 23.56 -6.95
C PHE A 4 2.17 23.68 -5.48
N GLN A 5 1.32 22.77 -4.98
CA GLN A 5 0.84 22.75 -3.60
C GLN A 5 0.92 21.31 -3.05
N THR A 6 2.09 20.71 -3.17
CA THR A 6 2.35 19.35 -2.68
C THR A 6 2.44 19.31 -1.15
N ALA A 7 2.91 20.40 -0.53
CA ALA A 7 3.01 20.54 0.93
C ALA A 7 1.66 20.39 1.64
N ASP A 8 0.58 20.89 1.02
CA ASP A 8 -0.78 20.88 1.57
C ASP A 8 -1.47 19.50 1.44
N SER A 9 -0.80 18.51 0.81
CA SER A 9 -1.35 17.16 0.66
C SER A 9 -1.29 16.35 1.97
N PHE A 10 -0.47 16.77 2.92
CA PHE A 10 -0.18 16.06 4.17
C PHE A 10 -0.42 16.96 5.38
N THR A 11 -0.91 16.37 6.46
CA THR A 11 -0.91 17.02 7.78
C THR A 11 0.42 16.78 8.46
N TRP A 12 1.11 17.85 8.83
CA TRP A 12 2.40 17.80 9.51
C TRP A 12 2.20 18.08 10.99
N THR A 13 2.22 17.05 11.84
CA THR A 13 2.20 17.25 13.29
C THR A 13 3.63 17.17 13.82
N LEU A 14 4.29 18.32 13.97
CA LEU A 14 5.60 18.45 14.64
C LEU A 14 5.37 18.44 16.16
N VAL A 15 5.03 17.29 16.74
CA VAL A 15 4.64 17.26 18.16
C VAL A 15 5.83 17.41 19.11
N ASN A 16 7.01 16.85 18.79
CA ASN A 16 8.29 17.14 19.43
C ASN A 16 9.38 16.31 18.71
N PRO A 17 10.60 16.83 18.47
CA PRO A 17 11.70 16.01 17.96
C PRO A 17 11.99 14.86 18.93
N GLY A 18 11.78 13.61 18.51
CA GLY A 18 12.14 12.41 19.28
C GLY A 18 11.00 11.68 20.01
N GLU A 19 9.76 12.19 20.01
CA GLU A 19 8.63 11.55 20.72
C GLU A 19 7.77 10.59 19.86
N GLY A 20 7.99 10.51 18.54
CA GLY A 20 7.19 9.63 17.69
C GLY A 20 7.76 9.40 16.28
N LEU A 21 7.22 8.37 15.62
CA LEU A 21 7.39 8.19 14.17
C LEU A 21 6.70 9.35 13.44
N ILE A 22 7.31 9.83 12.35
CA ILE A 22 6.73 10.92 11.53
C ILE A 22 5.34 10.49 11.05
N ASP A 23 4.31 11.14 11.59
CA ASP A 23 2.92 11.08 11.11
C ASP A 23 2.78 12.05 9.94
N ALA A 24 2.66 11.48 8.75
CA ALA A 24 2.37 12.19 7.51
C ALA A 24 1.06 11.65 6.95
N SER A 25 -0.02 11.87 7.71
CA SER A 25 -1.37 11.52 7.28
C SER A 25 -1.83 12.43 6.14
N PHE A 26 -2.65 11.86 5.23
CA PHE A 26 -3.16 12.62 4.09
C PHE A 26 -4.32 13.53 4.49
N VAL A 27 -4.36 14.73 3.91
CA VAL A 27 -5.54 15.59 3.97
C VAL A 27 -6.63 14.97 3.09
N ARG A 28 -7.65 14.38 3.72
CA ARG A 28 -8.71 13.59 3.04
C ARG A 28 -9.56 14.40 2.05
N THR A 29 -9.65 15.71 2.23
CA THR A 29 -10.36 16.63 1.34
C THR A 29 -9.50 17.07 0.15
N HIS A 30 -8.18 16.83 0.21
CA HIS A 30 -7.27 17.26 -0.84
C HIS A 30 -7.35 16.31 -2.05
N PRO A 31 -7.29 16.80 -3.30
CA PRO A 31 -7.48 15.93 -4.45
C PRO A 31 -6.37 14.87 -4.62
N THR A 32 -5.19 15.07 -4.02
CA THR A 32 -4.13 14.03 -3.94
C THR A 32 -4.62 12.77 -3.26
N PHE A 33 -5.40 12.89 -2.17
CA PHE A 33 -5.97 11.72 -1.48
C PHE A 33 -6.90 10.94 -2.40
N LEU A 34 -7.76 11.64 -3.14
CA LEU A 34 -8.71 11.01 -4.08
C LEU A 34 -7.97 10.27 -5.21
N LEU A 35 -6.90 10.85 -5.75
CA LEU A 35 -6.10 10.22 -6.80
C LEU A 35 -5.39 8.97 -6.30
N ILE A 36 -4.81 9.02 -5.11
CA ILE A 36 -4.15 7.85 -4.50
C ILE A 36 -5.18 6.78 -4.15
N ALA A 37 -6.34 7.14 -3.59
CA ALA A 37 -7.42 6.21 -3.32
C ALA A 37 -7.90 5.51 -4.59
N LEU A 38 -8.11 6.27 -5.68
CA LEU A 38 -8.48 5.71 -6.98
C LEU A 38 -7.39 4.77 -7.52
N PHE A 39 -6.11 5.16 -7.41
CA PHE A 39 -4.99 4.32 -7.81
C PHE A 39 -4.94 3.01 -7.01
N LEU A 40 -5.10 3.08 -5.69
CA LEU A 40 -5.08 1.91 -4.82
C LEU A 40 -6.25 0.96 -5.11
N VAL A 41 -7.46 1.49 -5.32
CA VAL A 41 -8.63 0.68 -5.68
C VAL A 41 -8.44 0.01 -7.04
N THR A 42 -7.97 0.75 -8.04
CA THR A 42 -7.72 0.18 -9.36
C THR A 42 -6.59 -0.86 -9.34
N ALA A 43 -5.52 -0.62 -8.59
CA ALA A 43 -4.46 -1.60 -8.37
C ALA A 43 -4.99 -2.87 -7.68
N LEU A 44 -5.85 -2.75 -6.67
CA LEU A 44 -6.44 -3.92 -6.00
C LEU A 44 -7.31 -4.74 -6.95
N VAL A 45 -8.15 -4.08 -7.75
CA VAL A 45 -9.07 -4.74 -8.67
C VAL A 45 -8.32 -5.39 -9.82
N PHE A 46 -7.45 -4.64 -10.52
CA PHE A 46 -6.80 -5.16 -11.71
C PHE A 46 -5.62 -6.07 -11.41
N LEU A 47 -4.80 -5.75 -10.41
CA LEU A 47 -3.61 -6.54 -10.07
C LEU A 47 -3.94 -7.57 -9.00
N GLY A 48 -4.45 -7.15 -7.84
CA GLY A 48 -4.77 -8.07 -6.74
C GLY A 48 -5.76 -9.17 -7.17
N ILE A 49 -7.00 -8.78 -7.48
CA ILE A 49 -8.06 -9.72 -7.89
C ILE A 49 -7.70 -10.38 -9.24
N GLY A 50 -7.18 -9.61 -10.20
CA GLY A 50 -6.77 -10.15 -11.51
C GLY A 50 -5.76 -11.30 -11.41
N PHE A 51 -4.72 -11.16 -10.57
CA PHE A 51 -3.75 -12.24 -10.34
C PHE A 51 -4.36 -13.43 -9.61
N PHE A 52 -5.30 -13.24 -8.67
CA PHE A 52 -6.00 -14.36 -8.05
C PHE A 52 -6.88 -15.14 -9.03
N ILE A 53 -7.56 -14.45 -9.95
CA ILE A 53 -8.33 -15.10 -11.02
C ILE A 53 -7.39 -15.94 -11.90
N LYS A 54 -6.23 -15.37 -12.29
CA LYS A 54 -5.21 -16.09 -13.06
C LYS A 54 -4.60 -17.26 -12.29
N ALA A 55 -4.40 -17.13 -10.98
CA ALA A 55 -3.96 -18.23 -10.13
C ALA A 55 -4.94 -19.40 -10.14
N LYS A 56 -6.26 -19.13 -10.18
CA LYS A 56 -7.28 -20.17 -10.29
C LYS A 56 -7.30 -20.86 -11.66
N GLN A 57 -6.98 -20.12 -12.72
CA GLN A 57 -6.93 -20.65 -14.10
C GLN A 57 -5.63 -21.42 -14.39
N ALA A 58 -4.54 -21.11 -13.69
CA ALA A 58 -3.25 -21.77 -13.85
C ALA A 58 -3.16 -23.09 -13.07
N THR A 59 -2.23 -23.95 -13.48
CA THR A 59 -1.92 -25.23 -12.82
C THR A 59 -0.44 -25.32 -12.43
N GLY A 60 -0.13 -26.18 -11.45
CA GLY A 60 1.24 -26.44 -11.01
C GLY A 60 1.92 -25.23 -10.35
N ASP A 61 3.21 -25.05 -10.62
CA ASP A 61 4.02 -23.99 -10.03
C ASP A 61 3.58 -22.58 -10.45
N LEU A 62 3.00 -22.45 -11.64
CA LEU A 62 2.51 -21.18 -12.15
C LEU A 62 1.34 -20.63 -11.30
N ARG A 63 0.48 -21.52 -10.76
CA ARG A 63 -0.59 -21.14 -9.83
C ARG A 63 -0.04 -20.53 -8.54
N ARG A 64 1.02 -21.10 -7.99
CA ARG A 64 1.66 -20.61 -6.76
C ARG A 64 2.28 -19.23 -6.98
N LYS A 65 2.95 -19.03 -8.12
CA LYS A 65 3.54 -17.75 -8.50
C LYS A 65 2.47 -16.65 -8.62
N PHE A 66 1.38 -16.90 -9.34
CA PHE A 66 0.27 -15.94 -9.43
C PHE A 66 -0.41 -15.66 -8.09
N PHE A 67 -0.48 -16.65 -7.20
CA PHE A 67 -1.01 -16.45 -5.86
C PHE A 67 -0.12 -15.52 -5.02
N TYR A 68 1.20 -15.69 -5.06
CA TYR A 68 2.13 -14.80 -4.36
C TYR A 68 2.11 -13.37 -4.91
N LEU A 69 1.98 -13.20 -6.24
CA LEU A 69 1.78 -11.90 -6.87
C LEU A 69 0.48 -11.22 -6.41
N GLY A 70 -0.66 -11.93 -6.45
CA GLY A 70 -1.94 -11.39 -6.00
C GLY A 70 -1.93 -11.02 -4.52
N LEU A 71 -1.32 -11.87 -3.68
CA LEU A 71 -1.16 -11.62 -2.25
C LEU A 71 -0.27 -10.40 -1.98
N GLY A 72 0.84 -10.27 -2.71
CA GLY A 72 1.72 -9.09 -2.64
C GLY A 72 0.95 -7.80 -2.91
N PHE A 73 0.28 -7.70 -4.07
CA PHE A 73 -0.50 -6.50 -4.41
C PHE A 73 -1.64 -6.21 -3.43
N THR A 74 -2.26 -7.25 -2.87
CA THR A 74 -3.31 -7.07 -1.85
C THR A 74 -2.74 -6.50 -0.56
N ILE A 75 -1.60 -7.01 -0.09
CA ILE A 75 -0.90 -6.46 1.08
C ILE A 75 -0.50 -5.01 0.81
N PHE A 76 0.11 -4.73 -0.35
CA PHE A 76 0.51 -3.38 -0.72
C PHE A 76 -0.65 -2.38 -0.64
N VAL A 77 -1.83 -2.73 -1.20
CA VAL A 77 -2.99 -1.83 -1.18
C VAL A 77 -3.57 -1.68 0.22
N VAL A 78 -3.81 -2.78 0.94
CA VAL A 78 -4.45 -2.74 2.27
C VAL A 78 -3.57 -1.97 3.25
N VAL A 79 -2.28 -2.29 3.27
CA VAL A 79 -1.31 -1.66 4.17
C VAL A 79 -1.04 -0.22 3.75
N GLY A 80 -0.95 0.08 2.45
CA GLY A 80 -0.81 1.46 1.96
C GLY A 80 -2.02 2.34 2.30
N ALA A 81 -3.24 1.80 2.20
CA ALA A 81 -4.44 2.49 2.63
C ALA A 81 -4.45 2.71 4.15
N LEU A 82 -4.05 1.72 4.94
CA LEU A 82 -3.95 1.84 6.40
C LEU A 82 -2.91 2.88 6.83
N ASP A 83 -1.72 2.89 6.21
CA ASP A 83 -0.65 3.87 6.50
C ASP A 83 -1.12 5.31 6.22
N SER A 84 -2.00 5.50 5.23
CA SER A 84 -2.57 6.81 4.91
C SER A 84 -3.64 7.33 5.88
N ILE A 85 -4.24 6.45 6.69
CA ILE A 85 -5.39 6.76 7.57
C ILE A 85 -4.99 6.78 9.05
N LEU A 86 -4.06 5.92 9.45
CA LEU A 86 -3.63 5.78 10.84
C LEU A 86 -2.72 6.93 11.25
N THR A 87 -3.02 7.53 12.41
CA THR A 87 -2.22 8.60 13.03
C THR A 87 -1.44 8.11 14.25
N LEU A 88 -1.69 6.88 14.70
CA LEU A 88 -1.09 6.35 15.92
C LEU A 88 0.32 5.82 15.64
N PRO A 89 1.39 6.35 16.28
CA PRO A 89 2.78 6.05 15.91
C PRO A 89 3.12 4.55 15.97
N VAL A 90 2.67 3.85 17.01
CA VAL A 90 2.94 2.41 17.18
C VAL A 90 2.25 1.58 16.09
N ALA A 91 1.03 1.95 15.69
CA ALA A 91 0.29 1.26 14.65
C ALA A 91 0.94 1.46 13.27
N ILE A 92 1.42 2.67 12.98
CA ILE A 92 2.18 2.99 11.75
C ILE A 92 3.44 2.12 11.67
N GLY A 93 4.18 1.97 12.78
CA GLY A 93 5.36 1.11 12.83
C GLY A 93 5.06 -0.35 12.43
N PHE A 94 3.99 -0.92 12.96
CA PHE A 94 3.56 -2.28 12.61
C PHE A 94 3.16 -2.40 11.12
N VAL A 95 2.36 -1.45 10.62
CA VAL A 95 1.91 -1.40 9.23
C VAL A 95 3.11 -1.36 8.28
N ARG A 96 4.13 -0.56 8.57
CA ARG A 96 5.35 -0.49 7.75
C ARG A 96 6.16 -1.79 7.76
N ILE A 97 6.19 -2.52 8.88
CA ILE A 97 6.81 -3.86 8.93
C ILE A 97 6.09 -4.82 8.00
N VAL A 98 4.75 -4.83 8.03
CA VAL A 98 3.95 -5.64 7.12
C VAL A 98 4.17 -5.19 5.67
N MET A 99 4.31 -3.88 5.43
CA MET A 99 4.61 -3.34 4.10
C MET A 99 5.93 -3.89 3.54
N MET A 100 6.97 -4.03 4.36
CA MET A 100 8.25 -4.61 3.92
C MET A 100 8.11 -6.05 3.42
N THR A 101 7.15 -6.82 3.95
CA THR A 101 6.90 -8.20 3.49
C THR A 101 6.41 -8.27 2.04
N PHE A 102 5.84 -7.20 1.50
CA PHE A 102 5.42 -7.11 0.09
C PHE A 102 6.55 -7.51 -0.87
N ALA A 103 7.76 -6.99 -0.66
CA ALA A 103 8.90 -7.26 -1.53
C ALA A 103 9.24 -8.75 -1.58
N LEU A 104 9.09 -9.45 -0.45
CA LEU A 104 9.30 -10.89 -0.35
C LEU A 104 8.25 -11.66 -1.18
N TRP A 105 6.97 -11.31 -1.06
CA TRP A 105 5.90 -11.96 -1.83
C TRP A 105 6.04 -11.72 -3.33
N MET A 106 6.42 -10.50 -3.72
CA MET A 106 6.73 -10.16 -5.12
C MET A 106 7.92 -10.96 -5.65
N TYR A 107 9.00 -11.05 -4.87
CA TYR A 107 10.16 -11.86 -5.26
C TYR A 107 9.80 -13.34 -5.43
N LEU A 108 9.04 -13.93 -4.51
CA LEU A 108 8.59 -15.32 -4.63
C LEU A 108 7.66 -15.55 -5.84
N GLY A 109 6.86 -14.55 -6.22
CA GLY A 109 6.02 -14.61 -7.42
C GLY A 109 6.81 -14.52 -8.73
N LEU A 110 7.92 -13.79 -8.75
CA LEU A 110 8.73 -13.53 -9.94
C LEU A 110 9.93 -14.45 -10.11
N LYS A 111 10.37 -15.11 -9.03
CA LYS A 111 11.51 -16.04 -9.06
C LYS A 111 11.25 -17.11 -10.13
N THR A 112 12.16 -17.22 -11.09
CA THR A 112 12.18 -18.25 -12.14
C THR A 112 12.39 -19.63 -11.55
#